data_AF-A0A8T7H7K5-F1
#
_entry.id   AF-A0A8T7H7K5-F1
#
_cell.length_a   1.000
_cell.length_b   1.000
_cell.length_c   1.000
_cell.angle_alpha   90.00
_cell.angle_beta   90.00
_cell.angle_gamma   90.00
#
_symmetry.space_group_name_H-M   'P 1'
#
loop_
_entity.id
_entity.type
_entity.pdbx_description
1 polymer ?
#
loop_
_entity_poly.entity_id
_entity_poly.type
_entity_poly.pdbx_seq_one_letter_code
_entity_poly.pdbx_strand_id
1 'polypeptide(L)'
;MNKKAHIFSIGLVLISIVILISGLIVVSEKKAKFRDEKGNDLVIGERQFKLFNIYNQGEKVLLYVDLASKFAAKQSVYDLGKNSGFFYEQGCGEYMGVKVWKNSTDECFPDVYNSFIGFFEYNLDEQLRITPYNISLNNYDFVVGKTKITGIATRNIFLNKSNITYSIKPSFTTEMDYDLSIYDKLKTQSTELIWSCFDVDGFMGCINTKIQEYKQDGVEWEVVGCGNSSNIPNDKCTEERFVSFSVKTGDVFSVYDYDEGENKFRNITIGFALGFI
;
A
#
# COMPACT_ATOMS: atom_id res chain seq x y z
N MET A 1 -40.09 10.38 -65.70
CA MET A 1 -39.33 9.25 -65.13
C MET A 1 -39.66 7.98 -65.89
N ASN A 2 -38.64 7.26 -66.38
CA ASN A 2 -38.81 6.09 -67.23
C ASN A 2 -39.07 4.85 -66.36
N LYS A 3 -40.32 4.34 -66.32
CA LYS A 3 -40.71 3.19 -65.46
C LYS A 3 -39.82 1.95 -65.68
N LYS A 4 -39.27 1.80 -66.89
CA LYS A 4 -38.35 0.70 -67.25
C LYS A 4 -37.00 0.78 -66.53
N ALA A 5 -36.50 1.98 -66.24
CA ALA A 5 -35.23 2.17 -65.54
C ALA A 5 -35.33 1.77 -64.05
N HIS A 6 -36.48 2.03 -63.42
CA HIS A 6 -36.73 1.61 -62.03
C HIS A 6 -36.77 0.08 -61.88
N ILE A 7 -37.45 -0.62 -62.79
CA ILE A 7 -37.51 -2.09 -62.77
C ILE A 7 -36.11 -2.70 -62.91
N PHE A 8 -35.29 -2.15 -63.82
CA PHE A 8 -33.91 -2.58 -63.98
C PHE A 8 -33.07 -2.34 -62.72
N SER A 9 -33.19 -1.18 -62.08
CA SER A 9 -32.46 -0.87 -60.85
C SER A 9 -32.83 -1.82 -59.69
N ILE A 10 -34.12 -2.15 -59.54
CA ILE A 10 -34.59 -3.08 -58.50
C ILE A 10 -34.04 -4.50 -58.76
N GLY A 11 -34.07 -4.94 -60.03
CA GLY A 11 -33.50 -6.23 -60.42
C GLY A 11 -32.00 -6.34 -60.11
N LEU A 12 -31.23 -5.28 -60.38
CA LEU A 12 -29.79 -5.26 -60.13
C LEU A 12 -29.46 -5.33 -58.63
N VAL A 13 -30.22 -4.61 -57.79
CA VAL A 13 -30.08 -4.70 -56.33
C VAL A 13 -30.38 -6.10 -55.82
N LEU A 14 -31.47 -6.73 -56.27
CA LEU A 14 -31.81 -8.10 -55.87
C LEU A 14 -30.73 -9.10 -56.29
N ILE A 15 -30.22 -9.01 -57.51
CA ILE A 15 -29.13 -9.87 -57.99
C ILE A 15 -27.86 -9.66 -57.13
N SER A 16 -27.52 -8.41 -56.81
CA SER A 16 -26.35 -8.12 -55.97
C SER A 16 -26.49 -8.68 -54.54
N ILE A 17 -27.69 -8.63 -53.95
CA ILE A 17 -27.98 -9.23 -52.64
C ILE A 17 -27.83 -10.75 -52.70
N VAL A 18 -28.36 -11.40 -53.74
CA VAL A 18 -28.21 -12.86 -53.92
C VAL A 18 -26.74 -13.25 -54.04
N ILE A 19 -25.96 -12.51 -54.84
CA ILE A 19 -24.52 -12.76 -55.00
C ILE A 19 -23.78 -12.59 -53.67
N LEU A 20 -24.10 -11.55 -52.90
CA LEU A 20 -23.50 -11.32 -51.59
C LEU A 20 -23.85 -12.43 -50.60
N ILE A 21 -25.12 -12.86 -50.52
CA ILE A 21 -25.55 -13.96 -49.63
C ILE A 21 -24.87 -15.27 -50.04
N SER A 22 -24.87 -15.63 -51.32
CA SER A 22 -24.19 -16.83 -51.80
C SER A 22 -22.68 -16.78 -51.55
N GLY A 23 -22.04 -15.63 -51.75
CA GLY A 23 -20.64 -15.42 -51.40
C GLY A 23 -20.39 -15.63 -49.90
N LEU A 24 -21.27 -15.10 -49.04
CA LEU A 24 -21.17 -15.22 -47.59
C LEU A 24 -21.37 -16.68 -47.13
N ILE A 25 -22.31 -17.42 -47.73
CA ILE A 25 -22.50 -18.87 -47.49
C ILE A 25 -21.25 -19.65 -47.92
N VAL A 26 -20.73 -19.40 -49.12
CA VAL A 26 -19.54 -20.12 -49.63
C VAL A 26 -18.32 -19.84 -48.75
N VAL A 27 -18.11 -18.60 -48.30
CA VAL A 27 -17.04 -18.25 -47.35
C VAL A 27 -17.29 -18.85 -45.96
N SER A 28 -18.55 -18.93 -45.54
CA SER A 28 -18.99 -19.55 -44.29
C SER A 28 -18.81 -21.07 -44.28
N GLU A 29 -19.03 -21.76 -45.39
CA GLU A 29 -18.87 -23.22 -45.52
C GLU A 29 -17.42 -23.59 -45.80
N LYS A 30 -16.74 -22.82 -46.64
CA LYS A 30 -15.28 -22.88 -46.81
C LYS A 30 -14.59 -22.10 -45.70
N LYS A 31 -14.98 -22.31 -44.43
CA LYS A 31 -14.19 -21.81 -43.29
C LYS A 31 -12.77 -22.25 -43.57
N ALA A 32 -11.89 -21.29 -43.85
CA ALA A 32 -10.49 -21.57 -43.97
C ALA A 32 -10.12 -22.22 -42.63
N LYS A 33 -9.89 -23.54 -42.66
CA LYS A 33 -9.48 -24.30 -41.48
C LYS A 33 -8.05 -23.87 -41.22
N PHE A 34 -7.91 -22.79 -40.46
CA PHE A 34 -6.62 -22.40 -39.94
C PHE A 34 -6.20 -23.53 -39.01
N ARG A 35 -5.16 -24.26 -39.36
CA ARG A 35 -4.64 -25.28 -38.45
C ARG A 35 -3.71 -24.61 -37.45
N ASP A 36 -3.82 -24.97 -36.18
CA ASP A 36 -2.82 -24.58 -35.20
C ASP A 36 -1.48 -25.30 -35.48
N GLU A 37 -0.44 -24.98 -34.70
CA GLU A 37 0.89 -25.61 -34.81
C GLU A 37 0.85 -27.14 -34.60
N LYS A 38 -0.22 -27.67 -34.00
CA LYS A 38 -0.44 -29.09 -33.76
C LYS A 38 -1.36 -29.74 -34.81
N GLY A 39 -1.79 -28.99 -35.82
CA GLY A 39 -2.66 -29.47 -36.90
C GLY A 39 -4.15 -29.47 -36.57
N ASN A 40 -4.59 -28.92 -35.43
CA ASN A 40 -6.00 -28.85 -35.05
C ASN A 40 -6.72 -27.71 -35.78
N ASP A 41 -7.96 -27.93 -36.21
CA ASP A 41 -8.78 -26.91 -36.85
C ASP A 41 -9.15 -25.79 -35.86
N LEU A 42 -8.70 -24.56 -36.11
CA LEU A 42 -9.06 -23.35 -35.36
C LEU A 42 -10.31 -22.70 -35.98
N VAL A 43 -11.21 -22.23 -35.13
CA VAL A 43 -12.35 -21.43 -35.55
C VAL A 43 -11.88 -19.99 -35.82
N ILE A 44 -12.40 -19.36 -36.88
CA ILE A 44 -12.15 -17.94 -37.15
C ILE A 44 -12.54 -17.11 -35.91
N GLY A 45 -11.61 -16.31 -35.40
CA GLY A 45 -11.80 -15.50 -34.17
C GLY A 45 -11.26 -16.14 -32.90
N GLU A 46 -10.94 -17.45 -32.90
CA GLU A 46 -10.49 -18.15 -31.69
C GLU A 46 -9.16 -17.59 -31.17
N ARG A 47 -8.24 -17.25 -32.06
CA ARG A 47 -6.95 -16.63 -31.69
C ARG A 47 -7.15 -15.25 -31.06
N GLN A 48 -8.03 -14.43 -31.63
CA GLN A 48 -8.37 -13.11 -31.10
C GLN A 48 -9.02 -13.24 -29.72
N PHE A 49 -9.92 -14.20 -29.54
CA PHE A 49 -10.54 -14.46 -28.24
C PHE A 49 -9.54 -14.98 -27.20
N LYS A 50 -8.61 -15.86 -27.59
CA LYS A 50 -7.51 -16.30 -26.72
C LYS A 50 -6.61 -15.13 -26.30
N LEU A 51 -6.25 -14.25 -27.24
CA LEU A 51 -5.48 -13.03 -26.97
C LEU A 51 -6.23 -12.08 -26.02
N PHE A 52 -7.52 -11.86 -26.24
CA PHE A 52 -8.34 -11.04 -25.36
C PHE A 52 -8.43 -11.61 -23.94
N ASN A 53 -8.58 -12.93 -23.83
CA ASN A 53 -8.62 -13.59 -22.53
C ASN A 53 -7.31 -13.48 -21.75
N ILE A 54 -6.17 -13.66 -22.40
CA ILE A 54 -4.87 -13.54 -21.72
C ILE A 54 -4.55 -12.08 -21.37
N TYR A 55 -4.95 -11.13 -22.21
CA TYR A 55 -4.90 -9.70 -21.92
C TYR A 55 -5.71 -9.37 -20.66
N ASN A 56 -6.98 -9.82 -20.60
CA ASN A 56 -7.84 -9.63 -19.44
C ASN A 56 -7.28 -10.27 -18.17
N GLN A 57 -6.59 -11.41 -18.27
CA GLN A 57 -5.84 -11.97 -17.14
C GLN A 57 -4.70 -11.05 -16.71
N GLY A 58 -3.98 -10.45 -17.65
CA GLY A 58 -2.94 -9.45 -17.35
C GLY A 58 -3.49 -8.25 -16.59
N GLU A 59 -4.60 -7.67 -17.05
CA GLU A 59 -5.27 -6.56 -16.36
C GLU A 59 -5.70 -6.92 -14.94
N LYS A 60 -6.18 -8.15 -14.73
CA LYS A 60 -6.52 -8.64 -13.38
C LYS A 60 -5.30 -8.74 -12.47
N VAL A 61 -4.14 -9.14 -12.99
CA VAL A 61 -2.90 -9.16 -12.21
C VAL A 61 -2.47 -7.75 -11.85
N LEU A 62 -2.48 -6.81 -12.80
CA LEU A 62 -2.15 -5.41 -12.57
C LEU A 62 -3.04 -4.80 -11.48
N LEU A 63 -4.37 -4.96 -11.65
CA LEU A 63 -5.35 -4.49 -10.65
C LEU A 63 -5.12 -5.13 -9.28
N TYR A 64 -4.80 -6.42 -9.23
CA TYR A 64 -4.54 -7.10 -7.98
C TYR A 64 -3.33 -6.51 -7.25
N VAL A 65 -2.22 -6.27 -7.96
CA VAL A 65 -1.01 -5.67 -7.38
C VAL A 65 -1.29 -4.24 -6.88
N ASP A 66 -2.06 -3.45 -7.63
CA ASP A 66 -2.47 -2.11 -7.21
C ASP A 66 -3.31 -2.14 -5.92
N LEU A 67 -4.25 -3.09 -5.80
CA LEU A 67 -5.06 -3.24 -4.59
C LEU A 67 -4.23 -3.77 -3.42
N ALA A 68 -3.39 -4.79 -3.65
CA ALA A 68 -2.50 -5.37 -2.66
C ALA A 68 -1.57 -4.29 -2.08
N SER A 69 -0.97 -3.45 -2.93
CA SER A 69 -0.10 -2.36 -2.48
C SER A 69 -0.86 -1.30 -1.67
N LYS A 70 -2.12 -0.98 -2.01
CA LYS A 70 -2.96 -0.08 -1.22
C LYS A 70 -3.21 -0.62 0.19
N PHE A 71 -3.55 -1.91 0.31
CA PHE A 71 -3.76 -2.54 1.61
C PHE A 71 -2.45 -2.64 2.40
N ALA A 72 -1.35 -3.03 1.75
CA ALA A 72 -0.04 -3.09 2.36
C ALA A 72 0.41 -1.73 2.91
N ALA A 73 0.20 -0.64 2.15
CA ALA A 73 0.54 0.71 2.61
C ALA A 73 -0.23 1.08 3.89
N LYS A 74 -1.55 0.87 3.91
CA LYS A 74 -2.39 1.17 5.08
C LYS A 74 -1.98 0.37 6.31
N GLN A 75 -1.76 -0.93 6.14
CA GLN A 75 -1.34 -1.80 7.24
C GLN A 75 0.04 -1.39 7.76
N SER A 76 0.96 -1.05 6.86
CA SER A 76 2.34 -0.69 7.23
C SER A 76 2.42 0.63 7.99
N VAL A 77 1.60 1.61 7.63
CA VAL A 77 1.47 2.85 8.40
C VAL A 77 0.99 2.57 9.83
N TYR A 78 -0.01 1.69 9.98
CA TYR A 78 -0.51 1.29 11.30
C TYR A 78 0.54 0.55 12.12
N ASP A 79 1.21 -0.44 11.52
CA ASP A 79 2.26 -1.22 12.18
C ASP A 79 3.45 -0.35 12.58
N LEU A 80 3.79 0.65 11.75
CA LEU A 80 4.83 1.63 12.04
C LEU A 80 4.49 2.44 13.30
N GLY A 81 3.27 2.96 13.42
CA GLY A 81 2.83 3.67 14.63
C GLY A 81 2.80 2.78 15.87
N LYS A 82 2.29 1.55 15.73
CA LYS A 82 2.23 0.55 16.81
C LYS A 82 3.61 0.18 17.35
N ASN A 83 4.63 0.17 16.48
CA ASN A 83 6.01 -0.16 16.84
C ASN A 83 6.91 1.08 17.02
N SER A 84 6.33 2.22 17.41
CA SER A 84 7.09 3.44 17.73
C SER A 84 7.97 3.96 16.58
N GLY A 85 7.64 3.64 15.33
CA GLY A 85 8.40 3.96 14.13
C GLY A 85 9.45 2.94 13.70
N PHE A 86 9.60 1.81 14.39
CA PHE A 86 10.62 0.80 14.10
C PHE A 86 10.08 -0.47 13.46
N PHE A 87 10.75 -0.96 12.43
CA PHE A 87 10.47 -2.28 11.84
C PHE A 87 11.20 -3.43 12.57
N TYR A 88 12.48 -3.23 12.85
CA TYR A 88 13.29 -4.19 13.61
C TYR A 88 13.34 -3.81 15.10
N GLU A 89 13.86 -4.72 15.95
CA GLU A 89 14.18 -4.42 17.35
C GLU A 89 15.38 -3.46 17.47
N GLN A 90 15.23 -2.25 16.95
CA GLN A 90 16.19 -1.17 17.16
C GLN A 90 15.49 -0.03 17.87
N GLY A 91 16.15 0.53 18.87
CA GLY A 91 15.60 1.42 19.87
C GLY A 91 16.55 1.38 21.06
N CYS A 92 16.47 2.38 21.95
CA CYS A 92 17.33 2.45 23.14
C CYS A 92 16.84 1.51 24.26
N GLY A 93 16.15 0.42 23.90
CA GLY A 93 15.39 -0.47 24.79
C GLY A 93 13.88 -0.20 24.75
N GLU A 94 13.19 -0.77 25.72
CA GLU A 94 11.75 -0.61 25.95
C GLU A 94 11.49 -0.03 27.33
N TYR A 95 10.47 0.82 27.42
CA TYR A 95 10.01 1.41 28.66
C TYR A 95 8.48 1.43 28.68
N MET A 96 7.87 0.81 29.68
CA MET A 96 6.40 0.67 29.78
C MET A 96 5.75 0.10 28.50
N GLY A 97 6.43 -0.82 27.80
CA GLY A 97 5.93 -1.47 26.59
C GLY A 97 6.02 -0.64 25.31
N VAL A 98 6.65 0.54 25.34
CA VAL A 98 6.95 1.35 24.14
C VAL A 98 8.45 1.45 23.93
N LYS A 99 8.90 1.71 22.68
CA LYS A 99 10.32 1.85 22.38
C LYS A 99 10.87 3.18 22.92
N VAL A 100 12.10 3.14 23.41
CA VAL A 100 12.82 4.33 23.88
C VAL A 100 13.51 5.02 22.69
N TRP A 101 13.14 6.26 22.42
CA TRP A 101 13.76 7.07 21.36
C TRP A 101 15.07 7.74 21.79
N LYS A 102 15.21 8.03 23.08
CA LYS A 102 16.43 8.59 23.66
C LYS A 102 16.61 8.07 25.08
N ASN A 103 17.80 7.58 25.40
CA ASN A 103 18.20 7.26 26.77
C ASN A 103 19.24 8.29 27.26
N SER A 104 19.94 8.03 28.36
CA SER A 104 20.98 8.94 28.88
C SER A 104 22.19 9.13 27.97
N THR A 105 22.50 8.17 27.10
CA THR A 105 23.75 8.10 26.36
C THR A 105 23.57 8.24 24.85
N ASP A 106 22.46 7.76 24.33
CA ASP A 106 22.24 7.49 22.92
C ASP A 106 20.90 8.04 22.43
N GLU A 107 20.91 8.46 21.16
CA GLU A 107 19.71 8.84 20.42
C GLU A 107 19.35 7.71 19.47
N CYS A 108 18.26 7.02 19.78
CA CYS A 108 17.72 5.94 18.99
C CYS A 108 16.41 6.40 18.33
N PHE A 109 16.46 7.44 17.50
CA PHE A 109 15.29 7.81 16.70
C PHE A 109 15.14 6.86 15.51
N PRO A 110 13.91 6.50 15.11
CA PRO A 110 13.69 5.59 14.00
C PRO A 110 14.13 6.19 12.66
N ASP A 111 14.70 5.35 11.79
CA ASP A 111 14.71 5.60 10.35
C ASP A 111 13.36 5.14 9.80
N VAL A 112 12.44 6.10 9.76
CA VAL A 112 11.02 5.87 9.48
C VAL A 112 10.78 5.41 8.05
N TYR A 113 11.58 5.90 7.09
CA TYR A 113 11.46 5.51 5.70
C TYR A 113 11.89 4.05 5.49
N ASN A 114 13.05 3.67 6.03
CA ASN A 114 13.50 2.28 5.95
C ASN A 114 12.61 1.33 6.76
N SER A 115 12.13 1.76 7.92
CA SER A 115 11.19 0.99 8.72
C SER A 115 9.84 0.81 8.01
N PHE A 116 9.34 1.86 7.37
CA PHE A 116 8.12 1.77 6.56
C PHE A 116 8.30 0.80 5.38
N ILE A 117 9.44 0.86 4.66
CA ILE A 117 9.74 -0.09 3.57
C ILE A 117 9.71 -1.52 4.09
N GLY A 118 10.34 -1.79 5.24
CA GLY A 118 10.33 -3.12 5.85
C GLY A 118 8.93 -3.66 6.14
N PHE A 119 8.07 -2.84 6.79
CA PHE A 119 6.68 -3.22 7.01
C PHE A 119 5.91 -3.39 5.69
N PHE A 120 6.16 -2.50 4.73
CA PHE A 120 5.48 -2.51 3.44
C PHE A 120 5.81 -3.76 2.63
N GLU A 121 7.08 -4.13 2.56
CA GLU A 121 7.54 -5.38 1.93
C GLU A 121 6.89 -6.59 2.58
N TYR A 122 6.94 -6.67 3.91
CA TYR A 122 6.32 -7.76 4.66
C TYR A 122 4.81 -7.87 4.38
N ASN A 123 4.09 -6.76 4.47
CA ASN A 123 2.65 -6.73 4.26
C ASN A 123 2.26 -6.97 2.80
N LEU A 124 3.03 -6.46 1.84
CA LEU A 124 2.80 -6.71 0.41
C LEU A 124 3.02 -8.19 0.09
N ASP A 125 4.07 -8.80 0.62
CA ASP A 125 4.37 -10.21 0.41
C ASP A 125 3.24 -11.12 0.89
N GLU A 126 2.66 -10.82 2.06
CA GLU A 126 1.49 -11.55 2.56
C GLU A 126 0.29 -11.44 1.62
N GLN A 127 0.02 -10.25 1.07
CA GLN A 127 -1.03 -10.07 0.06
C GLN A 127 -0.68 -10.83 -1.24
N LEU A 128 0.57 -10.78 -1.71
CA LEU A 128 0.95 -11.46 -2.95
C LEU A 128 0.95 -12.99 -2.81
N ARG A 129 1.13 -13.57 -1.62
CA ARG A 129 1.09 -15.02 -1.40
C ARG A 129 -0.27 -15.67 -1.63
N ILE A 130 -1.35 -14.94 -1.34
CA ILE A 130 -2.72 -15.47 -1.48
C ILE A 130 -3.28 -15.34 -2.90
N THR A 131 -2.52 -14.73 -3.81
CA THR A 131 -2.95 -14.53 -5.19
C THR A 131 -2.83 -15.83 -6.01
N PRO A 132 -3.76 -16.11 -6.95
CA PRO A 132 -3.64 -17.29 -7.83
C PRO A 132 -2.51 -17.16 -8.86
N TYR A 133 -1.82 -16.03 -8.90
CA TYR A 133 -0.74 -15.75 -9.85
C TYR A 133 0.62 -15.97 -9.18
N ASN A 134 1.56 -16.57 -9.90
CA ASN A 134 2.92 -16.77 -9.39
C ASN A 134 3.74 -15.47 -9.50
N ILE A 135 3.49 -14.54 -8.59
CA ILE A 135 4.21 -13.27 -8.48
C ILE A 135 5.41 -13.50 -7.55
N SER A 136 6.61 -13.17 -8.03
CA SER A 136 7.80 -13.25 -7.18
C SER A 136 7.74 -12.15 -6.11
N LEU A 137 7.99 -12.52 -4.86
CA LEU A 137 7.99 -11.61 -3.71
C LEU A 137 9.07 -10.52 -3.85
N ASN A 138 10.27 -10.91 -4.29
CA ASN A 138 11.40 -10.00 -4.51
C ASN A 138 11.40 -9.36 -5.91
N ASN A 139 10.24 -8.90 -6.38
CA ASN A 139 10.07 -8.34 -7.73
C ASN A 139 10.03 -6.81 -7.75
N TYR A 140 10.28 -6.12 -6.65
CA TYR A 140 10.06 -4.68 -6.58
C TYR A 140 11.24 -3.95 -5.96
N ASP A 141 11.59 -2.82 -6.57
CA ASP A 141 12.40 -1.77 -5.92
C ASP A 141 11.44 -0.67 -5.45
N PHE A 142 11.59 -0.21 -4.21
CA PHE A 142 10.67 0.78 -3.61
C PHE A 142 11.27 2.17 -3.57
N VAL A 143 10.44 3.16 -3.90
CA VAL A 143 10.72 4.58 -3.72
C VAL A 143 9.63 5.18 -2.86
N VAL A 144 10.00 5.65 -1.67
CA VAL A 144 9.06 6.23 -0.69
C VAL A 144 9.19 7.75 -0.71
N GLY A 145 8.05 8.43 -0.85
CA GLY A 145 7.89 9.85 -0.62
C GLY A 145 7.11 10.11 0.67
N LYS A 146 6.80 11.39 0.95
CA LYS A 146 6.07 11.79 2.17
C LYS A 146 4.71 11.10 2.34
N THR A 147 3.92 11.10 1.27
CA THR A 147 2.54 10.61 1.24
C THR A 147 2.30 9.57 0.15
N LYS A 148 3.35 8.98 -0.42
CA LYS A 148 3.20 7.94 -1.45
C LYS A 148 4.35 6.97 -1.49
N ILE A 149 4.09 5.77 -1.99
CA ILE A 149 5.10 4.75 -2.30
C ILE A 149 4.95 4.27 -3.74
N THR A 150 6.07 4.15 -4.44
CA THR A 150 6.14 3.59 -5.79
C THR A 150 6.91 2.28 -5.75
N GLY A 151 6.30 1.19 -6.21
CA GLY A 151 6.95 -0.10 -6.42
C GLY A 151 7.28 -0.30 -7.89
N ILE A 152 8.57 -0.35 -8.21
CA ILE A 152 9.07 -0.52 -9.59
C ILE A 152 9.34 -2.00 -9.81
N ALA A 153 8.56 -2.65 -10.68
CA ALA A 153 8.76 -4.06 -10.95
C ALA A 153 10.12 -4.30 -11.62
N THR A 154 10.93 -5.23 -11.09
CA THR A 154 12.26 -5.56 -11.63
C THR A 154 12.19 -6.61 -12.73
N ARG A 155 11.15 -7.46 -12.74
CA ARG A 155 10.94 -8.52 -13.74
C ARG A 155 9.53 -8.51 -14.31
N ASN A 156 9.41 -9.04 -15.52
CA ASN A 156 8.11 -9.29 -16.16
C ASN A 156 7.47 -10.55 -15.58
N ILE A 157 6.14 -10.53 -15.44
CA ILE A 157 5.32 -11.71 -15.22
C ILE A 157 4.88 -12.24 -16.58
N PHE A 158 5.12 -13.52 -16.83
CA PHE A 158 4.70 -14.18 -18.06
C PHE A 158 3.42 -14.99 -17.82
N LEU A 159 2.35 -14.63 -18.52
CA LEU A 159 1.12 -15.39 -18.61
C LEU A 159 1.18 -16.27 -19.85
N ASN A 160 0.97 -17.56 -19.69
CA ASN A 160 1.02 -18.53 -20.78
C ASN A 160 -0.35 -19.20 -20.94
N LYS A 161 -0.96 -19.08 -22.12
CA LYS A 161 -2.22 -19.74 -22.42
C LYS A 161 -2.29 -20.10 -23.90
N SER A 162 -2.45 -21.39 -24.19
CA SER A 162 -2.70 -21.90 -25.55
C SER A 162 -1.70 -21.40 -26.61
N ASN A 163 -0.40 -21.57 -26.33
CA ASN A 163 0.73 -21.10 -27.16
C ASN A 163 0.83 -19.57 -27.33
N ILE A 164 0.08 -18.79 -26.55
CA ILE A 164 0.26 -17.34 -26.44
C ILE A 164 0.99 -17.07 -25.14
N THR A 165 2.12 -16.37 -25.24
CA THR A 165 2.83 -15.80 -24.10
C THR A 165 2.56 -14.30 -24.08
N TYR A 166 2.03 -13.81 -22.96
CA TYR A 166 1.78 -12.40 -22.71
C TYR A 166 2.60 -11.99 -21.49
N SER A 167 3.36 -10.91 -21.58
CA SER A 167 4.19 -10.42 -20.49
C SER A 167 3.67 -9.08 -19.99
N ILE A 168 3.60 -8.92 -18.67
CA ILE A 168 3.27 -7.65 -18.01
C ILE A 168 4.37 -7.28 -17.01
N LYS A 169 4.48 -5.98 -16.73
CA LYS A 169 5.44 -5.44 -15.76
C LYS A 169 4.68 -4.63 -14.70
N PRO A 170 4.26 -5.26 -13.58
CA PRO A 170 3.23 -4.70 -12.69
C PRO A 170 3.79 -3.65 -11.72
N SER A 171 4.26 -2.51 -12.23
CA SER A 171 4.68 -1.40 -11.35
C SER A 171 3.46 -0.64 -10.83
N PHE A 172 3.53 -0.11 -9.62
CA PHE A 172 2.42 0.59 -8.99
C PHE A 172 2.87 1.88 -8.31
N THR A 173 1.92 2.77 -8.04
CA THR A 173 2.09 3.91 -7.13
C THR A 173 0.85 4.03 -6.27
N THR A 174 1.08 4.09 -4.97
CA THR A 174 0.05 4.11 -3.95
C THR A 174 0.20 5.37 -3.13
N GLU A 175 -0.81 6.21 -3.15
CA GLU A 175 -0.93 7.32 -2.21
C GLU A 175 -1.25 6.75 -0.82
N MET A 176 -0.56 7.28 0.17
CA MET A 176 -0.75 7.01 1.58
C MET A 176 -1.60 8.14 2.15
N ASP A 177 -2.63 7.79 2.91
CA ASP A 177 -3.45 8.78 3.61
C ASP A 177 -2.72 9.34 4.88
N TYR A 178 -1.39 9.24 4.92
CA TYR A 178 -0.51 9.55 6.06
C TYR A 178 0.79 10.20 5.58
N ASP A 179 1.21 11.29 6.24
CA ASP A 179 2.49 11.96 5.97
C ASP A 179 3.57 11.47 6.94
N LEU A 180 4.53 10.69 6.44
CA LEU A 180 5.65 10.15 7.23
C LEU A 180 6.53 11.25 7.84
N SER A 181 6.51 12.49 7.31
CA SER A 181 7.28 13.60 7.87
C SER A 181 6.80 14.06 9.25
N ILE A 182 5.65 13.55 9.72
CA ILE A 182 5.22 13.72 11.10
C ILE A 182 6.27 13.21 12.10
N TYR A 183 7.03 12.17 11.76
CA TYR A 183 8.08 11.67 12.64
C TYR A 183 9.29 12.62 12.74
N ASP A 184 9.64 13.33 11.67
CA ASP A 184 10.69 14.37 11.73
C ASP A 184 10.27 15.49 12.69
N LYS A 185 8.98 15.84 12.66
CA LYS A 185 8.39 16.80 13.59
C LYS A 185 8.42 16.28 15.03
N LEU A 186 7.99 15.03 15.27
CA LEU A 186 8.01 14.43 16.61
C LEU A 186 9.43 14.29 17.16
N LYS A 187 10.41 13.95 16.32
CA LYS A 187 11.83 13.93 16.70
C LYS A 187 12.30 15.32 17.13
N THR A 188 11.95 16.35 16.37
CA THR A 188 12.31 17.75 16.69
C THR A 188 11.67 18.19 18.00
N GLN A 189 10.36 17.98 18.17
CA GLN A 189 9.61 18.31 19.38
C GLN A 189 10.10 17.53 20.61
N SER A 190 10.45 16.25 20.44
CA SER A 190 11.04 15.42 21.51
C SER A 190 12.38 15.99 21.98
N THR A 191 13.23 16.37 21.02
CA THR A 191 14.54 16.95 21.31
C THR A 191 14.39 18.28 22.04
N GLU A 192 13.50 19.16 21.59
CA GLU A 192 13.20 20.42 22.28
C GLU A 192 12.64 20.20 23.69
N LEU A 193 11.72 19.23 23.84
CA LEU A 193 11.12 18.88 25.12
C LEU A 193 12.19 18.43 26.13
N ILE A 194 13.13 17.58 25.69
CA ILE A 194 14.24 17.12 26.51
C ILE A 194 15.11 18.30 26.94
N TRP A 195 15.57 19.12 25.99
CA TRP A 195 16.47 20.24 26.29
C TRP A 195 15.83 21.34 27.15
N SER A 196 14.53 21.59 27.01
CA SER A 196 13.84 22.64 27.75
C SER A 196 13.44 22.21 29.16
N CYS A 197 13.26 20.91 29.41
CA CYS A 197 12.76 20.42 30.70
C CYS A 197 13.77 19.62 31.54
N PHE A 198 14.94 19.20 31.01
CA PHE A 198 15.83 18.30 31.75
C PHE A 198 16.33 18.85 33.10
N ASP A 199 16.56 20.15 33.24
CA ASP A 199 17.10 20.75 34.49
C ASP A 199 16.19 21.86 35.06
N VAL A 200 14.89 21.62 34.99
CA VAL A 200 13.88 22.57 35.47
C VAL A 200 13.22 22.06 36.74
N ASP A 201 13.19 22.91 37.78
CA ASP A 201 12.39 22.68 38.98
C ASP A 201 10.91 22.53 38.59
N GLY A 202 10.30 21.39 38.96
CA GLY A 202 8.97 21.04 38.48
C GLY A 202 8.96 20.48 37.05
N PHE A 203 9.94 19.62 36.74
CA PHE A 203 10.05 18.80 35.52
C PHE A 203 8.73 18.45 34.81
N MET A 204 7.77 17.82 35.52
CA MET A 204 6.49 17.44 34.94
C MET A 204 5.61 18.65 34.55
N GLY A 205 5.70 19.74 35.30
CA GLY A 205 5.05 21.01 34.95
C GLY A 205 5.59 21.59 33.64
N CYS A 206 6.92 21.53 33.45
CA CYS A 206 7.55 21.92 32.18
C CYS A 206 7.04 21.06 31.01
N ILE A 207 7.06 19.72 31.17
CA ILE A 207 6.58 18.79 30.14
C ILE A 207 5.13 19.05 29.76
N ASN A 208 4.24 19.17 30.75
CA ASN A 208 2.83 19.41 30.51
C ASN A 208 2.58 20.73 29.79
N THR A 209 3.34 21.77 30.12
CA THR A 209 3.28 23.08 29.45
C THR A 209 3.67 22.96 27.97
N LYS A 210 4.82 22.34 27.69
CA LYS A 210 5.32 22.13 26.32
C LYS A 210 4.37 21.26 25.48
N ILE A 211 3.80 20.21 26.06
CA ILE A 211 2.81 19.37 25.39
C ILE A 211 1.57 20.17 24.99
N GLN A 212 1.09 21.12 25.81
CA GLN A 212 -0.04 21.98 25.41
C GLN A 212 0.33 22.90 24.24
N GLU A 213 1.58 23.36 24.16
CA GLU A 213 2.07 24.15 23.01
C GLU A 213 2.01 23.32 21.72
N TYR A 214 2.42 22.04 21.78
CA TYR A 214 2.43 21.14 20.61
C TYR A 214 1.03 20.72 20.11
N LYS A 215 -0.02 20.87 20.92
CA LYS A 215 -1.40 20.55 20.47
C LYS A 215 -1.90 21.47 19.36
N GLN A 216 -1.35 22.68 19.23
CA GLN A 216 -1.75 23.64 18.17
C GLN A 216 -1.35 23.16 16.76
N ASP A 217 -0.58 22.10 16.71
CA ASP A 217 0.22 21.68 15.57
C ASP A 217 -0.32 20.40 14.91
N GLY A 218 -1.56 20.00 15.26
CA GLY A 218 -2.28 18.86 14.69
C GLY A 218 -1.92 17.49 15.28
N VAL A 219 -1.15 17.47 16.36
CA VAL A 219 -0.76 16.25 17.10
C VAL A 219 -1.21 16.34 18.55
N GLU A 220 -1.91 15.31 19.03
CA GLU A 220 -2.35 15.25 20.41
C GLU A 220 -1.37 14.41 21.23
N TRP A 221 -0.49 15.09 21.96
CA TRP A 221 0.43 14.47 22.90
C TRP A 221 -0.26 14.19 24.24
N GLU A 222 0.00 13.00 24.76
CA GLU A 222 -0.49 12.52 26.05
C GLU A 222 0.66 11.84 26.81
N VAL A 223 0.83 12.17 28.09
CA VAL A 223 1.75 11.45 28.98
C VAL A 223 1.05 10.16 29.43
N VAL A 224 1.64 9.01 29.08
CA VAL A 224 1.09 7.69 29.42
C VAL A 224 1.54 7.26 30.80
N GLY A 225 2.76 7.58 31.18
CA GLY A 225 3.30 7.23 32.49
C GLY A 225 4.74 7.65 32.68
N CYS A 226 5.18 7.59 33.95
CA CYS A 226 6.55 7.82 34.37
C CYS A 226 6.86 6.97 35.62
N GLY A 227 8.11 6.51 35.73
CA GLY A 227 8.55 5.47 36.67
C GLY A 227 8.32 4.01 36.20
N ASN A 228 8.96 3.05 36.87
CA ASN A 228 8.93 1.61 36.55
C ASN A 228 7.58 0.88 36.76
N SER A 229 6.48 1.57 37.05
CA SER A 229 5.18 0.92 37.27
C SER A 229 3.99 1.78 36.86
N SER A 230 3.03 1.15 36.19
CA SER A 230 1.75 1.72 35.75
C SER A 230 0.84 2.23 36.88
N ASN A 231 1.21 2.01 38.15
CA ASN A 231 0.46 2.45 39.33
C ASN A 231 1.18 3.54 40.16
N ILE A 232 2.27 4.11 39.65
CA ILE A 232 3.00 5.16 40.37
C ILE A 232 2.24 6.48 40.16
N PRO A 233 1.79 7.15 41.23
CA PRO A 233 1.19 8.46 41.09
C PRO A 233 2.21 9.44 40.50
N ASN A 234 1.73 10.35 39.63
CA ASN A 234 2.57 11.25 38.81
C ASN A 234 3.55 12.13 39.62
N ASP A 235 3.38 12.22 40.94
CA ASP A 235 4.24 12.94 41.88
C ASP A 235 5.57 12.22 42.20
N LYS A 236 5.73 10.95 41.82
CA LYS A 236 6.92 10.13 42.12
C LYS A 236 7.87 9.88 40.94
N CYS A 237 7.70 10.60 39.84
CA CYS A 237 8.49 10.41 38.61
C CYS A 237 9.91 11.01 38.65
N THR A 238 10.50 11.12 39.85
CA THR A 238 11.67 11.96 40.10
C THR A 238 13.01 11.25 39.95
N GLU A 239 13.06 9.92 40.07
CA GLU A 239 14.33 9.19 40.16
C GLU A 239 14.82 8.66 38.80
N GLU A 240 13.92 8.12 38.00
CA GLU A 240 14.19 7.69 36.63
C GLU A 240 13.46 8.65 35.72
N ARG A 241 14.17 9.66 35.20
CA ARG A 241 13.60 10.72 34.35
C ARG A 241 13.23 10.19 32.95
N PHE A 242 12.53 9.06 32.88
CA PHE A 242 11.91 8.52 31.69
C PHE A 242 10.42 8.83 31.70
N VAL A 243 9.93 9.29 30.56
CA VAL A 243 8.50 9.58 30.37
C VAL A 243 8.04 8.89 29.10
N SER A 244 6.95 8.14 29.21
CA SER A 244 6.27 7.51 28.08
C SER A 244 5.19 8.46 27.53
N PHE A 245 5.18 8.62 26.22
CA PHE A 245 4.26 9.48 25.49
C PHE A 245 3.44 8.64 24.50
N SER A 246 2.22 9.10 24.28
CA SER A 246 1.32 8.63 23.23
C SER A 246 0.91 9.84 22.40
N VAL A 247 1.16 9.78 21.10
CA VAL A 247 0.80 10.84 20.17
C VAL A 247 -0.25 10.33 19.20
N LYS A 248 -1.45 10.91 19.25
CA LYS A 248 -2.52 10.62 18.29
C LYS A 248 -2.41 11.57 17.11
N THR A 249 -2.37 11.01 15.91
CA THR A 249 -2.53 11.79 14.68
C THR A 249 -4.01 12.02 14.41
N GLY A 250 -4.38 13.19 13.88
CA GLY A 250 -5.77 13.50 13.53
C GLY A 250 -6.36 12.62 12.42
N ASP A 251 -5.51 11.92 11.69
CA ASP A 251 -5.90 11.05 10.58
C ASP A 251 -6.47 9.71 11.07
N VAL A 252 -7.63 9.35 10.49
CA VAL A 252 -8.35 8.11 10.77
C VAL A 252 -8.12 7.11 9.63
N PHE A 253 -7.62 5.92 9.94
CA PHE A 253 -7.29 4.90 8.94
C PHE A 253 -8.24 3.72 9.04
N SER A 254 -8.71 3.24 7.89
CA SER A 254 -9.28 1.90 7.81
C SER A 254 -8.14 0.88 7.81
N VAL A 255 -8.04 0.13 8.90
CA VAL A 255 -7.07 -0.95 9.10
C VAL A 255 -7.84 -2.26 9.23
N TYR A 256 -7.35 -3.33 8.61
CA TYR A 256 -7.95 -4.64 8.75
C TYR A 256 -7.51 -5.25 10.09
N ASP A 257 -8.47 -5.52 10.95
CA ASP A 257 -8.21 -6.16 12.23
C ASP A 257 -8.26 -7.68 12.03
N TYR A 258 -7.11 -8.35 12.07
CA TYR A 258 -7.03 -9.79 11.86
C TYR A 258 -7.70 -10.60 12.98
N ASP A 259 -7.73 -10.08 14.20
CA ASP A 259 -8.33 -10.76 15.34
C ASP A 259 -9.86 -10.76 15.22
N GLU A 260 -10.42 -9.69 14.66
CA GLU A 260 -11.88 -9.52 14.51
C GLU A 260 -12.40 -9.81 13.10
N GLY A 261 -11.51 -9.92 12.11
CA GLY A 261 -11.84 -10.21 10.73
C GLY A 261 -12.56 -9.07 10.00
N GLU A 262 -12.53 -7.85 10.52
CA GLU A 262 -13.24 -6.68 9.97
C GLU A 262 -12.35 -5.43 9.82
N ASN A 263 -12.77 -4.52 8.94
CA ASN A 263 -12.11 -3.23 8.80
C ASN A 263 -12.56 -2.27 9.90
N LYS A 264 -11.61 -1.77 10.69
CA LYS A 264 -11.86 -0.76 11.72
C LYS A 264 -11.21 0.57 11.37
N PHE A 265 -11.94 1.63 11.66
CA PHE A 265 -11.40 2.98 11.62
C PHE A 265 -10.65 3.24 12.94
N ARG A 266 -9.33 3.38 12.87
CA ARG A 266 -8.46 3.63 14.02
C ARG A 266 -7.62 4.87 13.77
N ASN A 267 -7.44 5.68 14.80
CA ASN A 267 -6.42 6.73 14.78
C ASN A 267 -5.06 6.07 14.96
N ILE A 268 -4.05 6.56 14.25
CA ILE A 268 -2.68 6.12 14.53
C ILE A 268 -2.25 6.77 15.84
N THR A 269 -1.83 5.91 16.76
CA THR A 269 -1.24 6.32 18.02
C THR A 269 0.20 5.86 18.01
N ILE A 270 1.13 6.82 18.14
CA ILE A 270 2.57 6.55 18.21
C ILE A 270 2.95 6.60 19.67
N GLY A 271 3.30 5.45 20.25
CA GLY A 271 3.83 5.37 21.61
C GLY A 271 5.36 5.41 21.58
N PHE A 272 6.01 6.19 22.45
CA PHE A 272 7.47 6.16 22.62
C PHE A 272 7.88 6.72 23.99
N ALA A 273 9.10 6.43 24.43
CA ALA A 273 9.64 6.96 25.67
C ALA A 273 10.88 7.81 25.45
N LEU A 274 11.05 8.83 26.30
CA LEU A 274 12.22 9.72 26.31
C LEU A 274 12.86 9.72 27.70
N GLY A 275 14.18 9.56 27.74
CA GLY A 275 15.02 9.84 28.90
C GLY A 275 15.46 11.30 28.93
N PHE A 276 15.34 11.92 30.09
CA PHE A 276 15.71 13.31 30.37
C PHE A 276 16.86 13.32 31.37
N ILE A 277 18.06 13.00 30.90
CA ILE A 277 19.26 12.87 31.75
C ILE A 277 20.33 13.84 31.25
#